data_AF-A0A1B9PFG6-F1
#
_entry.id   AF-A0A1B9PFG6-F1
#
_cell.length_a   1.000
_cell.length_b   1.000
_cell.length_c   1.000
_cell.angle_alpha   90.00
_cell.angle_beta   90.00
_cell.angle_gamma   90.00
#
_symmetry.space_group_name_H-M   'P 1'
#
loop_
_entity.id
_entity.type
_entity.pdbx_description
1 polymer ?
#
loop_
_entity_poly.entity_id
_entity_poly.type
_entity_poly.pdbx_seq_one_letter_code
_entity_poly.pdbx_strand_id
1 'polypeptide(L)'
;MRKPKRDKSRLKQALNSIDGGKGGATKEQAKALKQEGFRVFARRINPNAAVGKMKSPTMRWIQQNLSAEQAGLILRAMRGKAPAEAWETKIPARPFLQIDKKQMRKIAKEELNSH
;
A
#
# COMPACT_ATOMS: atom_id res chain seq x y z
N MET A 1 -1.22 -22.92 -5.61
CA MET A 1 -1.00 -21.86 -4.61
C MET A 1 -2.32 -21.47 -3.95
N ARG A 2 -2.50 -21.71 -2.64
CA ARG A 2 -3.65 -21.19 -1.87
C ARG A 2 -3.36 -19.72 -1.52
N LYS A 3 -4.25 -18.79 -1.91
CA LYS A 3 -4.14 -17.38 -1.48
C LYS A 3 -4.14 -17.33 0.06
N PRO A 4 -3.29 -16.52 0.70
CA PRO A 4 -3.24 -16.44 2.16
C PRO A 4 -4.63 -16.05 2.71
N LYS A 5 -5.10 -16.76 3.74
CA LYS A 5 -6.38 -16.45 4.39
C LYS A 5 -6.29 -15.05 4.99
N ARG A 6 -7.30 -14.21 4.73
CA ARG A 6 -7.47 -12.88 5.33
C ARG A 6 -7.48 -12.99 6.85
N ASP A 7 -6.40 -12.59 7.51
CA ASP A 7 -6.32 -12.56 8.97
C ASP A 7 -7.09 -11.34 9.52
N LYS A 8 -8.35 -11.59 9.87
CA LYS A 8 -9.27 -10.56 10.40
C LYS A 8 -8.83 -10.05 11.78
N SER A 9 -7.98 -10.77 12.50
CA SER A 9 -7.53 -10.42 13.85
C SER A 9 -6.56 -9.23 13.80
N ARG A 10 -5.51 -9.34 12.97
CA ARG A 10 -4.50 -8.27 12.79
C ARG A 10 -5.12 -6.97 12.29
N LEU A 11 -6.09 -7.06 11.37
CA LEU A 11 -6.78 -5.90 10.83
C LEU A 11 -7.63 -5.17 11.90
N LYS A 12 -8.32 -5.91 12.78
CA LYS A 12 -9.06 -5.32 13.89
C LYS A 12 -8.13 -4.65 14.89
N GLN A 13 -7.01 -5.29 15.20
CA GLN A 13 -6.01 -4.72 16.10
C GLN A 13 -5.40 -3.43 15.51
N ALA A 14 -5.06 -3.43 14.22
CA ALA A 14 -4.55 -2.26 13.51
C ALA A 14 -5.58 -1.12 13.42
N LEU A 15 -6.87 -1.44 13.24
CA LEU A 15 -7.94 -0.43 13.26
C LEU A 15 -8.11 0.21 14.65
N ASN A 16 -7.97 -0.58 15.71
CA ASN A 16 -8.11 -0.13 17.09
C ASN A 16 -6.87 0.64 17.58
N SER A 17 -5.68 0.35 17.05
CA SER A 17 -4.45 1.06 17.37
C SER A 17 -4.28 2.38 16.62
N ILE A 18 -5.12 2.66 15.62
CA ILE A 18 -5.15 3.95 14.92
C ILE A 18 -5.95 4.91 15.80
N ASP A 19 -5.25 5.88 16.38
CA ASP A 19 -5.79 6.85 17.34
C ASP A 19 -6.71 7.93 16.70
N GLY A 20 -7.20 7.65 15.48
CA GLY A 20 -8.02 8.57 14.71
C GLY A 20 -7.28 9.86 14.42
N GLY A 21 -6.31 9.83 13.51
CA GLY A 21 -5.58 11.03 13.07
C GLY A 21 -6.51 12.22 12.80
N LYS A 22 -6.02 13.45 13.02
CA LYS A 22 -6.80 14.70 12.98
C LYS A 22 -7.43 14.93 11.60
N GLY A 23 -8.62 14.38 11.37
CA GLY A 23 -9.37 14.52 10.13
C GLY A 23 -10.25 13.32 9.81
N GLY A 24 -11.50 13.62 9.46
CA GLY A 24 -12.41 12.65 8.85
C GLY A 24 -11.87 12.11 7.53
N ALA A 25 -12.40 10.96 7.08
CA ALA A 25 -11.99 10.37 5.81
C ALA A 25 -12.17 11.35 4.64
N THR A 26 -11.25 11.32 3.67
CA THR A 26 -11.31 12.20 2.50
C THR A 26 -12.49 11.84 1.60
N LYS A 27 -13.03 12.81 0.85
CA LYS A 27 -14.14 12.59 -0.11
C LYS A 27 -13.82 11.47 -1.12
N GLU A 28 -12.59 11.40 -1.59
CA GLU A 28 -12.12 10.37 -2.51
C GLU A 28 -12.10 8.98 -1.87
N GLN A 29 -11.62 8.88 -0.62
CA GLN A 29 -11.63 7.64 0.15
C GLN A 29 -13.07 7.16 0.39
N ALA A 30 -13.99 8.06 0.72
CA ALA A 30 -15.41 7.73 0.88
C ALA A 30 -16.05 7.24 -0.44
N LYS A 31 -15.67 7.84 -1.58
CA LYS A 31 -16.13 7.40 -2.91
C LYS A 31 -15.59 6.01 -3.22
N ALA A 32 -14.30 5.79 -3.02
CA ALA A 32 -13.64 4.50 -3.23
C ALA A 32 -14.28 3.41 -2.36
N LEU A 33 -14.50 3.66 -1.07
CA LEU A 33 -15.14 2.69 -0.16
C LEU A 33 -16.54 2.30 -0.64
N LYS A 34 -17.32 3.26 -1.15
CA LYS A 34 -18.65 2.99 -1.68
C LYS A 34 -18.60 2.16 -2.96
N GLN A 35 -17.65 2.45 -3.86
CA GLN A 35 -17.42 1.67 -5.08
C GLN A 35 -17.00 0.23 -4.77
N GLU A 36 -16.13 0.05 -3.77
CA GLU A 36 -15.65 -1.26 -3.33
C GLU A 36 -16.71 -2.09 -2.58
N GLY A 37 -17.89 -1.51 -2.31
CA GLY A 37 -19.01 -2.19 -1.64
C GLY A 37 -18.89 -2.24 -0.12
N PHE A 38 -18.30 -1.22 0.51
CA PHE A 38 -18.17 -1.14 1.96
C PHE A 38 -19.54 -1.15 2.67
N ARG A 39 -19.69 -2.02 3.68
CA ARG A 39 -20.92 -2.16 4.46
C ARG A 39 -20.59 -2.10 5.95
N VAL A 40 -21.50 -1.47 6.70
CA VAL A 40 -21.46 -1.42 8.16
C VAL A 40 -22.75 -1.98 8.72
N PHE A 41 -22.72 -2.42 9.97
CA PHE A 41 -23.95 -2.77 10.67
C PHE A 41 -24.87 -1.55 10.75
N ALA A 42 -26.15 -1.74 10.45
CA ALA A 42 -27.14 -0.69 10.41
C ALA A 42 -27.25 0.05 11.76
N ARG A 43 -27.00 -0.66 12.87
CA ARG A 43 -26.93 -0.07 14.22
C ARG A 43 -25.85 0.99 14.41
N ARG A 44 -24.76 0.92 13.64
CA ARG A 44 -23.74 1.98 13.65
C ARG A 44 -24.22 3.29 13.01
N ILE A 45 -25.28 3.22 12.20
CA ILE A 45 -25.87 4.38 11.53
C ILE A 45 -27.13 4.83 12.29
N ASN A 46 -27.99 3.89 12.66
CA ASN A 46 -29.21 4.15 13.42
C ASN A 46 -29.31 3.12 14.56
N PRO A 47 -29.21 3.53 15.84
CA PRO A 47 -29.24 2.61 16.98
C PRO A 47 -30.52 1.77 17.06
N ASN A 48 -31.64 2.26 16.52
CA ASN A 48 -32.94 1.57 16.51
C ASN A 48 -33.06 0.54 15.37
N ALA A 49 -32.02 0.36 14.56
CA ALA A 49 -32.05 -0.64 13.48
C ALA A 49 -31.99 -2.07 14.01
N ALA A 50 -32.59 -2.99 13.24
CA ALA A 50 -32.55 -4.43 13.52
C ALA A 50 -31.11 -4.95 13.68
N VAL A 51 -30.92 -5.84 14.67
CA VAL A 51 -29.64 -6.51 14.93
C VAL A 51 -29.19 -7.28 13.68
N GLY A 52 -27.90 -7.22 13.36
CA GLY A 52 -27.31 -8.03 12.28
C GLY A 52 -27.53 -7.51 10.86
N LYS A 53 -28.42 -6.53 10.64
CA LYS A 53 -28.62 -5.95 9.30
C LYS A 53 -27.40 -5.14 8.86
N MET A 54 -26.87 -5.40 7.68
CA MET A 54 -25.78 -4.61 7.08
C MET A 54 -26.29 -3.60 6.05
N LYS A 55 -25.86 -2.35 6.16
CA LYS A 55 -26.23 -1.26 5.26
C LYS A 55 -24.99 -0.61 4.68
N SER A 56 -25.08 -0.18 3.42
CA SER A 56 -24.05 0.65 2.79
C SER A 56 -24.17 2.08 3.34
N PRO A 57 -23.14 2.62 4.02
CA PRO A 57 -23.19 3.95 4.58
C PRO A 57 -23.15 5.04 3.50
N THR A 58 -23.63 6.23 3.83
CA THR A 58 -23.53 7.41 2.95
C THR A 58 -22.09 7.97 2.97
N MET A 59 -21.71 8.72 1.93
CA MET A 59 -20.37 9.33 1.86
C MET A 59 -20.12 10.27 3.05
N ARG A 60 -21.14 11.06 3.45
CA ARG A 60 -21.06 11.94 4.62
C ARG A 60 -20.82 11.17 5.92
N TRP A 61 -21.50 10.03 6.10
CA TRP A 61 -21.30 9.19 7.27
C TRP A 61 -19.87 8.66 7.33
N ILE A 62 -19.31 8.21 6.19
CA ILE A 62 -17.93 7.72 6.11
C ILE A 62 -16.95 8.82 6.52
N GLN A 63 -17.11 10.04 6.01
CA GLN A 63 -16.23 11.17 6.34
C GLN A 63 -16.29 11.52 7.84
N GLN A 64 -17.46 11.42 8.47
CA GLN A 64 -17.65 11.79 9.88
C GLN A 64 -17.25 10.70 10.87
N ASN A 65 -17.36 9.42 10.49
CA ASN A 65 -17.25 8.28 11.42
C ASN A 65 -15.98 7.46 11.22
N LEU A 66 -15.19 7.72 10.17
CA LEU A 66 -13.91 7.07 9.91
C LEU A 66 -12.83 8.13 9.80
N SER A 67 -11.67 7.88 10.40
CA SER A 67 -10.48 8.68 10.13
C SER A 67 -9.94 8.35 8.73
N ALA A 68 -9.14 9.27 8.16
CA ALA A 68 -8.51 9.04 6.86
C ALA A 68 -7.62 7.78 6.83
N GLU A 69 -6.94 7.50 7.94
CA GLU A 69 -6.09 6.32 8.10
C GLU A 69 -6.90 5.02 8.17
N GLN A 70 -8.00 5.02 8.93
CA GLN A 70 -8.91 3.87 9.01
C GLN A 70 -9.54 3.58 7.65
N ALA A 71 -10.01 4.61 6.94
CA ALA A 71 -10.57 4.46 5.60
C ALA A 71 -9.54 3.90 4.60
N GLY A 72 -8.30 4.38 4.63
CA GLY A 72 -7.21 3.87 3.82
C GLY A 72 -6.86 2.41 4.12
N LEU A 73 -6.80 2.04 5.41
CA LEU A 73 -6.55 0.66 5.82
C LEU A 73 -7.66 -0.30 5.36
N ILE A 74 -8.93 0.10 5.52
CA ILE A 74 -10.08 -0.68 5.06
C ILE A 74 -10.02 -0.86 3.54
N LEU A 75 -9.73 0.20 2.78
CA LEU A 75 -9.60 0.13 1.33
C LEU A 75 -8.52 -0.87 0.90
N ARG A 76 -7.35 -0.83 1.54
CA ARG A 76 -6.26 -1.80 1.27
C ARG A 76 -6.70 -3.23 1.53
N ALA A 77 -7.38 -3.46 2.65
CA ALA A 77 -7.88 -4.78 3.01
C ALA A 77 -8.97 -5.30 2.07
N MET A 78 -9.87 -4.42 1.61
CA MET A 78 -10.90 -4.76 0.65
C MET A 78 -10.30 -5.13 -0.71
N ARG A 79 -9.33 -4.33 -1.18
CA ARG A 79 -8.61 -4.57 -2.45
C ARG A 79 -7.65 -5.75 -2.42
N GLY A 80 -7.33 -6.27 -1.23
CA GLY A 80 -6.42 -7.41 -1.07
C GLY A 80 -4.97 -7.12 -1.50
N LYS A 81 -4.61 -5.84 -1.66
CA LYS A 81 -3.22 -5.44 -1.88
C LYS A 81 -2.54 -5.39 -0.52
N ALA A 82 -1.79 -6.43 -0.20
CA ALA A 82 -0.80 -6.34 0.88
C ALA A 82 0.16 -5.20 0.51
N PRO A 83 0.59 -4.36 1.47
CA PRO A 83 1.68 -3.44 1.21
C PRO A 83 2.88 -4.24 0.69
N ALA A 84 3.58 -3.72 -0.32
CA ALA A 84 4.85 -4.33 -0.72
C ALA A 84 5.79 -4.25 0.49
N GLU A 85 6.11 -5.40 1.09
CA GLU A 85 6.97 -5.46 2.30
C GLU A 85 8.40 -5.02 2.00
N ALA A 86 8.82 -5.10 0.73
CA ALA A 86 10.09 -4.60 0.25
C ALA A 86 9.98 -4.21 -1.23
N TRP A 87 10.73 -3.20 -1.64
CA TRP A 87 10.99 -2.92 -3.05
C TRP A 87 12.30 -3.60 -3.43
N GLU A 88 12.22 -4.69 -4.19
CA GLU A 88 13.40 -5.40 -4.70
C GLU A 88 13.98 -4.62 -5.90
N THR A 89 14.96 -3.77 -5.64
CA THR A 89 15.70 -3.07 -6.69
C THR A 89 16.79 -3.99 -7.22
N LYS A 90 16.60 -4.55 -8.42
CA LYS A 90 17.68 -5.26 -9.13
C LYS A 90 18.73 -4.27 -9.59
N ILE A 91 19.83 -4.16 -8.84
CA ILE A 91 20.98 -3.36 -9.25
C ILE A 91 21.66 -4.11 -10.40
N PRO A 92 21.79 -3.53 -11.60
CA PRO A 92 22.55 -4.17 -12.66
C PRO A 92 24.00 -4.33 -12.19
N ALA A 93 24.61 -5.50 -12.46
CA ALA A 93 26.02 -5.70 -12.21
C ALA A 93 26.80 -4.58 -12.92
N ARG A 94 27.54 -3.77 -12.15
CA ARG A 94 28.37 -2.72 -12.76
C ARG A 94 29.28 -3.38 -13.78
N PRO A 95 29.39 -2.86 -15.02
CA PRO A 95 30.48 -3.26 -15.88
C PRO A 95 31.77 -2.81 -15.19
N PHE A 96 32.43 -3.73 -14.51
CA PHE A 96 33.79 -3.51 -14.03
C PHE A 96 34.61 -3.31 -15.30
N LEU A 97 35.29 -2.18 -15.41
CA LEU A 97 36.14 -1.81 -16.54
C LEU A 97 37.28 -2.84 -16.60
N GLN A 98 37.00 -4.01 -17.18
CA GLN A 98 38.01 -4.96 -17.58
C GLN A 98 38.67 -4.34 -18.80
N ILE A 99 39.56 -3.39 -18.57
CA ILE A 99 40.49 -2.97 -19.60
C ILE A 99 41.26 -4.25 -19.94
N ASP A 100 41.03 -4.77 -21.14
CA ASP A 100 41.77 -5.92 -21.65
C ASP A 100 43.25 -5.57 -21.49
N LYS A 101 44.02 -6.43 -20.80
CA LYS A 101 45.46 -6.23 -20.58
C LYS A 101 46.18 -5.99 -21.91
N LYS A 102 45.64 -6.49 -23.02
CA LYS A 102 46.13 -6.21 -24.39
C LYS A 102 45.90 -4.76 -24.82
N GLN A 103 44.73 -4.17 -24.56
CA GLN A 103 44.47 -2.75 -24.86
C GLN A 103 45.34 -1.84 -24.01
N MET A 104 45.52 -2.13 -22.71
CA MET A 104 46.47 -1.36 -21.88
C MET A 104 47.89 -1.41 -22.41
N ARG A 105 48.38 -2.60 -22.80
CA ARG A 105 49.73 -2.76 -23.37
C ARG A 105 49.89 -2.03 -24.70
N LYS A 106 48.83 -1.99 -25.52
CA LYS A 106 48.84 -1.26 -26.79
C LYS A 106 48.96 0.25 -26.55
N ILE A 107 48.12 0.80 -25.67
CA ILE A 107 48.15 2.23 -25.33
C ILE A 107 49.50 2.59 -24.71
N ALA A 108 50.00 1.80 -23.75
CA ALA A 108 51.32 2.03 -23.14
C ALA A 108 52.47 2.00 -24.16
N LYS A 109 52.37 1.15 -25.19
CA LYS A 109 53.36 1.07 -26.28
C LYS A 109 53.27 2.25 -27.24
N GLU A 110 52.06 2.72 -27.55
CA GLU A 110 51.86 3.92 -28.38
C GLU A 110 52.43 5.17 -27.70
N GLU A 111 52.23 5.32 -26.38
CA GLU A 111 52.83 6.42 -25.59
C GLU A 111 54.37 6.35 -25.56
N LEU A 112 54.94 5.15 -25.38
CA LEU A 112 56.40 4.93 -25.37
C LEU A 112 57.09 5.22 -26.72
N ASN A 113 56.35 5.13 -27.83
CA ASN A 113 56.86 5.38 -29.18
C ASN A 113 56.61 6.82 -29.66
N SER A 114 55.90 7.64 -28.88
CA SER A 114 55.57 9.03 -29.23
C SER A 114 56.51 10.06 -28.56
N HIS A 115 57.56 9.58 -27.88
CA HIS A 115 58.69 10.34 -27.34
C HIS A 115 60.01 9.78 -27.88
#